data_AF-H6Q6A1-F1
#
_entry.id   AF-H6Q6A1-F1
#
_cell.length_a   1.000
_cell.length_b   1.000
_cell.length_c   1.000
_cell.angle_alpha   90.00
_cell.angle_beta   90.00
_cell.angle_gamma   90.00
#
_symmetry.space_group_name_H-M   'P 1'
#
loop_
_entity.id
_entity.type
_entity.pdbx_description
1 polymer ?
#
loop_
_entity_poly.entity_id
_entity_poly.type
_entity_poly.pdbx_seq_one_letter_code
_entity_poly.pdbx_strand_id
1 'polypeptide(L)' 'MFRSTADGLRCVLMPVEEWRLRRQQLQRHCDNGGNGCPVYGQYLTKRRS' A
#
# COMPACT_ATOMS: atom_id res chain seq x y z
N MET A 1 3.18 5.76 -0.45
CA MET A 1 2.44 6.67 -1.34
C MET A 1 1.13 6.01 -1.73
N PHE A 2 0.01 6.50 -1.21
CA PHE A 2 -1.33 5.96 -1.45
C PHE A 2 -2.12 6.97 -2.28
N ARG A 3 -3.06 6.51 -3.11
CA ARG A 3 -3.98 7.35 -3.88
C ARG A 3 -5.41 7.02 -3.56
N SER A 4 -6.23 8.06 -3.36
CA SER A 4 -7.67 7.92 -3.26
C SER A 4 -8.25 7.56 -4.63
N THR A 5 -9.09 6.53 -4.66
CA THR A 5 -9.88 6.09 -5.83
C THR A 5 -11.35 6.06 -5.44
N ALA A 6 -12.25 5.87 -6.41
CA ALA A 6 -13.69 5.72 -6.14
C ALA A 6 -14.01 4.55 -5.18
N ASP A 7 -13.11 3.56 -5.10
CA ASP A 7 -13.22 2.38 -4.24
C ASP A 7 -12.49 2.52 -2.88
N GLY A 8 -11.97 3.70 -2.56
CA GLY A 8 -11.25 4.00 -1.32
C GLY A 8 -9.76 4.32 -1.50
N LEU A 9 -8.96 4.19 -0.43
CA LEU A 9 -7.52 4.41 -0.49
C LEU A 9 -6.82 3.19 -1.09
N ARG A 10 -5.99 3.39 -2.13
CA ARG A 10 -5.22 2.35 -2.81
C ARG A 10 -3.72 2.60 -2.69
N CYS A 11 -2.94 1.54 -2.50
CA CYS A 11 -1.48 1.61 -2.62
C CYS A 11 -1.04 1.76 -4.10
N VAL A 12 -0.32 2.83 -4.42
CA VAL A 12 0.17 3.10 -5.80
C VAL A 12 1.29 2.12 -6.19
N LEU A 13 1.99 1.59 -5.20
CA LEU A 13 3.14 0.70 -5.36
C LEU A 13 2.73 -0.75 -5.65
N MET A 14 1.43 -1.01 -5.77
CA MET A 14 0.88 -2.34 -5.96
C MET A 14 -0.07 -2.36 -7.18
N PRO A 15 -0.04 -3.42 -7.98
CA PRO A 15 -1.03 -3.68 -9.02
C PRO A 15 -2.45 -3.76 -8.45
N VAL A 16 -3.46 -3.55 -9.29
CA VAL A 16 -4.87 -3.52 -8.84
C VAL A 16 -5.32 -4.89 -8.37
N GLU A 17 -4.87 -5.94 -9.07
CA GLU A 17 -5.20 -7.33 -8.81
C GLU A 17 -4.69 -7.74 -7.43
N GLU A 18 -3.43 -7.44 -7.13
CA GLU A 18 -2.84 -7.73 -5.83
C GLU A 18 -3.46 -6.88 -4.72
N TRP A 19 -3.78 -5.61 -5.02
CA TRP A 19 -4.47 -4.74 -4.07
C TRP A 19 -5.83 -5.30 -3.65
N ARG A 20 -6.63 -5.82 -4.60
CA ARG A 20 -7.94 -6.42 -4.30
C ARG A 20 -7.84 -7.59 -3.31
N LEU A 21 -6.79 -8.41 -3.45
CA LEU A 21 -6.56 -9.57 -2.59
C LEU A 21 -6.08 -9.18 -1.19
N ARG A 22 -5.23 -8.14 -1.09
CA ARG A 22 -4.52 -7.79 0.15
C ARG A 22 -5.10 -6.56 0.86
N ARG A 23 -6.07 -5.88 0.25
CA ARG A 23 -6.75 -4.68 0.76
C ARG A 23 -7.10 -4.80 2.24
N GLN A 24 -7.80 -5.85 2.67
CA GLN A 24 -8.25 -5.97 4.06
C GLN A 24 -7.09 -5.92 5.07
N GLN A 25 -5.95 -6.49 4.73
CA GLN A 25 -4.78 -6.52 5.61
C GLN A 25 -4.01 -5.18 5.54
N LEU A 26 -3.89 -4.62 4.34
CA LEU A 26 -3.10 -3.41 4.09
C LEU A 26 -3.84 -2.12 4.41
N GLN A 27 -5.18 -2.13 4.43
CA GLN A 27 -6.00 -0.96 4.67
C GLN A 27 -5.73 -0.34 6.05
N ARG A 28 -5.56 -1.17 7.09
CA ARG A 28 -5.16 -0.69 8.43
C ARG A 28 -3.83 0.06 8.41
N HIS A 29 -2.87 -0.39 7.60
CA HIS A 29 -1.61 0.33 7.45
C HIS A 29 -1.79 1.64 6.67
N CYS A 30 -2.71 1.69 5.71
CA CYS A 30 -3.03 2.90 4.96
C CYS A 30 -3.66 3.97 5.88
N ASP A 31 -4.63 3.56 6.70
CA ASP A 31 -5.32 4.44 7.64
C ASP A 31 -4.34 5.00 8.69
N ASN A 32 -3.31 4.23 9.05
CA ASN A 32 -2.22 4.65 9.94
C ASN A 32 -1.05 5.36 9.21
N GLY A 33 -1.32 6.02 8.06
CA GLY A 33 -0.32 6.82 7.34
C GLY A 33 0.79 6.02 6.65
N GLY A 34 0.61 4.71 6.48
CA GLY A 34 1.59 3.80 5.88
C GLY A 34 2.60 3.21 6.86
N ASN A 35 2.47 3.48 8.16
CA ASN A 35 3.42 3.01 9.15
C ASN A 35 3.31 1.47 9.34
N GLY A 36 4.46 0.79 9.30
CA GLY A 36 4.53 -0.67 9.34
C GLY A 36 4.01 -1.39 8.08
N CYS A 37 3.74 -0.68 6.97
CA CYS A 37 3.31 -1.33 5.72
C CYS A 37 4.48 -2.11 5.09
N PRO A 38 4.40 -3.46 5.00
CA PRO A 38 5.52 -4.26 4.50
C PRO A 38 5.84 -3.96 3.03
N VAL A 39 4.83 -3.61 2.24
CA VAL A 39 4.98 -3.23 0.82
C VAL A 39 5.72 -1.90 0.69
N TYR A 40 5.39 -0.93 1.54
CA TYR A 40 6.07 0.36 1.56
C TYR A 40 7.51 0.22 2.06
N GLY A 41 7.73 -0.61 3.09
CA GLY A 41 9.06 -0.97 3.56
C GLY A 41 9.92 -1.57 2.45
N GLN A 42 9.43 -2.61 1.77
CA GLN A 42 10.14 -3.24 0.64
C GLN A 42 10.46 -2.25 -0.49
N TYR A 43 9.54 -1.33 -0.80
CA TYR A 43 9.78 -0.30 -1.80
C TYR A 43 10.90 0.66 -1.41
N LEU A 44 10.92 1.12 -0.16
CA LEU A 44 12.00 1.99 0.35
C LEU A 44 13.34 1.27 0.37
N THR A 45 13.38 -0.01 0.76
CA THR A 45 14.61 -0.82 0.73
C THR A 45 15.12 -0.97 -0.71
N LYS A 46 14.23 -1.26 -1.67
CA LYS A 46 14.61 -1.38 -3.09
C LYS A 46 15.06 -0.07 -3.72
N ARG A 47 14.54 1.08 -3.29
CA ARG A 47 14.99 2.40 -3.77
C ARG A 47 16.30 2.89 -3.17
N ARG A 48 16.76 2.28 -2.07
CA ARG A 48 18.00 2.64 -1.38
C ARG A 48 19.20 1.76 -1.82
N SER A 49 18.96 0.79 -2.70
CA SER A 49 19.97 -0.07 -3.35
C SER A 49 20.41 0.50 -4.68
#